data_AF-A0A806FIR8-F1
#
_entry.id   AF-A0A806FIR8-F1
#
_cell.length_a   1.000
_cell.length_b   1.000
_cell.length_c   1.000
_cell.angle_alpha   90.00
_cell.angle_beta   90.00
_cell.angle_gamma   90.00
#
_symmetry.space_group_name_H-M   'P 1'
#
loop_
_entity.id
_entity.type
_entity.pdbx_description
1 polymer ?
#
loop_
_entity_poly.entity_id
_entity_poly.type
_entity_poly.pdbx_seq_one_letter_code
_entity_poly.pdbx_strand_id
1 'polypeptide(L)'
;MHDVCAARRRCRHTHTAHTSSFATMAPMISDDTLRMIHQFSADRDWQQFHAPANMAKSVSIEAGELLECFQWSDEPRDGDWEHVYEELADVMIYCIQMADVLDVDLDEIIRSKMAKNAKKYPVEASRGSSAKAE
;
A
#
# COMPACT_ATOMS: atom_id res chain seq x y z
N MET A 1 7.77 34.32 -51.93
CA MET A 1 8.65 33.22 -52.42
C MET A 1 9.99 33.41 -51.75
N HIS A 2 10.15 32.90 -50.52
CA HIS A 2 11.44 32.83 -49.82
C HIS A 2 11.49 31.52 -49.03
N ASP A 3 12.64 30.89 -49.19
CA ASP A 3 13.04 29.54 -48.85
C ASP A 3 13.88 29.63 -47.57
N VAL A 4 13.54 28.89 -46.51
CA VAL A 4 14.42 28.74 -45.33
C VAL A 4 14.27 27.35 -44.72
N CYS A 5 15.16 26.47 -45.18
CA CYS A 5 16.15 25.76 -44.37
C CYS A 5 15.70 24.70 -43.34
N ALA A 6 16.20 23.50 -43.62
CA ALA A 6 16.30 22.29 -42.82
C ALA A 6 16.81 22.49 -41.37
N ALA A 7 16.35 21.62 -40.47
CA ALA A 7 17.25 20.86 -39.59
C ALA A 7 16.51 19.72 -38.86
N ARG A 8 16.66 18.49 -39.36
CA ARG A 8 16.50 17.28 -38.56
C ARG A 8 17.55 17.31 -37.43
N ARG A 9 17.12 17.31 -36.17
CA ARG A 9 17.99 16.94 -35.06
C ARG A 9 17.44 15.68 -34.39
N ARG A 10 18.17 14.58 -34.61
CA ARG A 10 18.05 13.33 -33.84
C ARG A 10 18.46 13.66 -32.40
N CYS A 11 17.53 13.58 -31.46
CA CYS A 11 17.90 13.53 -30.05
C CYS A 11 18.16 12.07 -29.68
N ARG A 12 19.44 11.72 -29.62
CA ARG A 12 19.99 10.43 -29.22
C ARG A 12 19.67 10.26 -27.73
N HIS A 13 18.67 9.44 -27.41
CA HIS A 13 18.36 9.07 -26.02
C HIS A 13 19.46 8.13 -25.53
N THR A 14 20.42 8.69 -24.79
CA THR A 14 21.39 7.91 -24.02
C THR A 14 20.66 7.31 -22.83
N HIS A 15 20.45 5.99 -22.86
CA HIS A 15 20.05 5.20 -21.70
C HIS A 15 21.18 5.27 -20.66
N THR A 16 21.04 6.12 -19.65
CA THR A 16 21.77 5.97 -18.40
C THR A 16 21.00 5.01 -17.52
N ALA A 17 21.50 3.78 -17.40
CA ALA A 17 21.06 2.82 -16.40
C ALA A 17 21.38 3.40 -15.01
N HIS A 18 20.34 3.84 -14.30
CA HIS A 18 20.47 4.06 -12.86
C HIS A 18 20.37 2.70 -12.17
N THR A 19 21.53 2.21 -11.74
CA THR A 19 21.65 1.15 -10.74
C THR A 19 21.00 1.66 -9.46
N SER A 20 19.77 1.21 -9.19
CA SER A 20 19.11 1.47 -7.92
C SER A 20 19.89 0.76 -6.82
N SER A 21 20.59 1.55 -6.02
CA SER A 21 21.18 1.12 -4.76
C SER A 21 20.04 0.67 -3.86
N PHE A 22 19.97 -0.63 -3.56
CA PHE A 22 19.13 -1.15 -2.48
C PHE A 22 19.65 -0.58 -1.17
N ALA A 23 19.20 0.62 -0.84
CA ALA A 23 19.41 1.23 0.45
C ALA A 23 18.76 0.34 1.52
N THR A 24 19.51 0.12 2.60
CA THR A 24 19.16 -0.48 3.88
C THR A 24 17.66 -0.65 4.13
N MET A 25 17.22 -1.88 4.43
CA MET A 25 15.83 -2.23 4.76
C MET A 25 15.36 -1.44 5.99
N ALA A 26 14.80 -0.27 5.77
CA ALA A 26 14.02 0.41 6.79
C ALA A 26 12.73 -0.39 7.01
N PRO A 27 12.30 -0.62 8.25
CA PRO A 27 11.03 -1.27 8.52
C PRO A 27 9.89 -0.43 7.93
N MET A 28 8.86 -1.10 7.41
CA MET A 28 7.70 -0.48 6.75
C MET A 28 7.01 0.57 7.65
N ILE A 29 7.04 0.33 8.96
CA ILE A 29 6.55 1.20 10.03
C ILE A 29 7.69 1.36 11.04
N SER A 30 7.85 2.55 11.63
CA SER A 30 8.92 2.78 12.60
C SER A 30 8.71 1.94 13.87
N ASP A 31 9.81 1.51 14.50
CA ASP A 31 9.73 0.74 15.75
C ASP A 31 9.02 1.52 16.87
N ASP A 32 9.13 2.85 16.89
CA ASP A 32 8.42 3.72 17.84
C ASP A 32 6.90 3.63 17.64
N THR A 33 6.44 3.63 16.38
CA THR A 33 5.01 3.48 16.04
C THR A 33 4.50 2.10 16.42
N LEU A 34 5.25 1.04 16.13
CA LEU A 34 4.86 -0.33 16.52
C LEU A 34 4.72 -0.45 18.04
N ARG A 35 5.69 0.09 18.80
CA ARG A 35 5.61 0.16 20.26
C ARG A 35 4.37 0.90 20.74
N MET A 36 4.02 2.03 20.11
CA MET A 36 2.83 2.80 20.46
C MET A 36 1.54 1.98 20.30
N ILE A 37 1.41 1.27 19.17
CA ILE A 37 0.25 0.39 18.90
C ILE A 37 0.17 -0.72 19.94
N HIS A 38 1.28 -1.41 20.20
CA HIS A 38 1.33 -2.52 21.17
C HIS A 38 1.02 -2.05 22.58
N GLN A 39 1.60 -0.92 23.00
CA GLN A 39 1.35 -0.35 24.32
C GLN A 39 -0.11 0.08 24.47
N PHE A 40 -0.71 0.68 23.45
CA PHE A 40 -2.11 1.10 23.47
C PHE A 40 -3.05 -0.08 23.74
N SER A 41 -2.83 -1.21 23.08
CA SER A 41 -3.60 -2.45 23.32
C SER A 41 -3.31 -3.07 24.68
N ALA A 42 -2.04 -3.07 25.11
CA ALA A 42 -1.62 -3.66 26.39
C ALA A 42 -2.19 -2.89 27.58
N ASP A 43 -2.17 -1.55 27.54
CA ASP A 43 -2.71 -0.67 28.59
C ASP A 43 -4.19 -0.90 28.88
N ARG A 44 -4.92 -1.44 27.89
CA ARG A 44 -6.35 -1.72 27.96
C ARG A 44 -6.68 -3.20 28.16
N ASP A 45 -5.66 -4.04 28.28
CA ASP A 45 -5.81 -5.50 28.36
C ASP A 45 -6.61 -6.08 27.18
N TRP A 46 -6.47 -5.48 25.98
CA TRP A 46 -7.27 -5.87 24.82
C TRP A 46 -6.77 -7.12 24.11
N GLN A 47 -5.56 -7.59 24.43
CA GLN A 47 -5.00 -8.80 23.85
C GLN A 47 -5.90 -10.04 24.06
N GLN A 48 -6.72 -10.07 25.12
CA GLN A 48 -7.68 -11.14 25.36
C GLN A 48 -8.77 -11.26 24.27
N PHE A 49 -9.04 -10.18 23.51
CA PHE A 49 -10.04 -10.16 22.44
C PHE A 49 -9.44 -10.40 21.04
N HIS A 50 -8.11 -10.50 20.94
CA HIS A 50 -7.36 -10.62 19.69
C HIS A 50 -7.37 -12.06 19.12
N ALA A 51 -8.54 -12.67 18.98
CA ALA A 51 -8.67 -13.90 18.19
C ALA A 51 -8.52 -13.58 16.69
N PRO A 52 -7.95 -14.47 15.85
CA PRO A 52 -7.75 -14.20 14.41
C PRO A 52 -9.04 -13.79 13.68
N ALA A 53 -10.17 -14.40 14.05
CA ALA A 53 -11.48 -14.06 13.47
C ALA A 53 -11.98 -12.68 13.90
N ASN A 54 -11.60 -12.18 15.07
CA ASN A 54 -11.98 -10.84 15.52
C ASN A 54 -11.14 -9.79 14.80
N MET A 55 -9.83 -10.00 14.69
CA MET A 55 -8.95 -9.12 13.92
C MET A 55 -9.36 -9.02 12.46
N ALA A 56 -9.71 -10.14 11.81
CA ALA A 56 -10.23 -10.13 10.44
C ALA A 56 -11.53 -9.33 10.29
N LYS A 57 -12.40 -9.36 11.32
CA LYS A 57 -13.62 -8.54 11.33
C LYS A 57 -13.28 -7.06 11.49
N SER A 58 -12.39 -6.70 12.43
CA SER A 58 -11.95 -5.31 12.61
C SER A 58 -11.39 -4.74 11.32
N VAL A 59 -10.46 -5.44 10.64
CA VAL A 59 -9.94 -5.02 9.33
C VAL A 59 -11.08 -4.79 8.32
N SER A 60 -12.09 -5.66 8.29
CA SER A 60 -13.22 -5.49 7.37
C SER A 60 -14.16 -4.34 7.75
N ILE A 61 -14.26 -4.00 9.03
CA ILE A 61 -15.06 -2.88 9.52
C ILE A 61 -14.40 -1.58 9.09
N GLU A 62 -13.11 -1.39 9.43
CA GLU A 62 -12.40 -0.13 9.10
C GLU A 62 -12.22 0.04 7.59
N ALA A 63 -12.10 -1.05 6.83
CA ALA A 63 -12.11 -0.97 5.37
C ALA A 63 -13.47 -0.50 4.83
N GLY A 64 -14.55 -0.76 5.56
CA GLY A 64 -15.89 -0.25 5.29
C GLY A 64 -16.03 1.24 5.63
N GLU A 65 -15.46 1.69 6.74
CA GLU A 65 -15.43 3.11 7.15
C GLU A 65 -14.60 3.93 6.15
N LEU A 66 -13.44 3.41 5.73
CA LEU A 66 -12.65 3.99 4.64
C LEU A 66 -13.45 4.07 3.32
N LEU A 67 -14.24 3.05 3.00
CA LEU A 67 -15.11 3.07 1.82
C LEU A 67 -16.22 4.11 1.95
N GLU A 68 -16.77 4.31 3.16
CA GLU A 68 -17.84 5.27 3.41
C GLU A 68 -17.43 6.70 3.06
N CYS A 69 -16.15 7.04 3.26
CA CYS A 69 -15.58 8.33 2.85
C CYS A 69 -15.85 8.67 1.37
N PHE A 70 -15.92 7.65 0.52
CA PHE A 70 -16.11 7.75 -0.94
C PHE A 70 -17.48 7.21 -1.40
N GLN A 71 -18.43 6.99 -0.50
CA GLN A 71 -19.70 6.31 -0.81
C GLN A 71 -20.52 7.01 -1.90
N TRP A 72 -20.43 8.34 -1.98
CA TRP A 72 -21.27 9.17 -2.82
C TRP A 72 -20.52 9.91 -3.94
N SER A 73 -19.18 9.89 -3.91
CA SER A 73 -18.32 10.55 -4.90
C SER A 73 -16.88 10.04 -4.83
N ASP A 74 -16.12 10.29 -5.91
CA ASP A 74 -14.68 10.01 -5.96
C ASP A 74 -13.85 10.95 -5.06
N GLU A 75 -14.47 12.04 -4.59
CA GLU A 75 -13.91 12.95 -3.58
C GLU A 75 -14.52 12.64 -2.21
N PRO A 76 -13.77 12.80 -1.11
CA PRO A 76 -14.30 12.67 0.23
C PRO A 76 -15.46 13.64 0.46
N ARG A 77 -16.44 13.23 1.29
CA ARG A 77 -17.52 14.12 1.71
C ARG A 77 -16.94 15.42 2.29
N ASP A 78 -17.43 16.55 1.80
CA ASP A 78 -17.00 17.90 2.21
C ASP A 78 -15.48 18.16 2.08
N GLY A 79 -14.76 17.31 1.34
CA GLY A 79 -13.30 17.39 1.20
C GLY A 79 -12.53 16.97 2.45
N ASP A 80 -13.14 16.16 3.34
CA ASP A 80 -12.54 15.70 4.59
C ASP A 80 -11.48 14.60 4.36
N TRP A 81 -10.30 15.02 3.95
CA TRP A 81 -9.15 14.13 3.78
C TRP A 81 -8.55 13.66 5.10
N GLU A 82 -8.78 14.39 6.20
CA GLU A 82 -8.28 13.99 7.51
C GLU A 82 -8.94 12.69 7.94
N HIS A 83 -10.27 12.62 7.83
CA HIS A 83 -11.03 11.41 8.12
C HIS A 83 -10.61 10.21 7.24
N VAL A 84 -10.36 10.43 5.94
CA VAL A 84 -9.81 9.37 5.05
C VAL A 84 -8.48 8.83 5.58
N TYR A 85 -7.61 9.69 6.10
CA TYR A 85 -6.31 9.27 6.64
C TYR A 85 -6.45 8.53 7.96
N GLU A 86 -7.41 8.91 8.80
CA GLU A 86 -7.76 8.18 10.03
C GLU A 86 -8.22 6.76 9.70
N GLU A 87 -9.21 6.60 8.80
CA GLU A 87 -9.73 5.28 8.46
C GLU A 87 -8.70 4.38 7.76
N LEU A 88 -7.85 4.98 6.92
CA LEU A 88 -6.73 4.25 6.33
C LEU A 88 -5.72 3.81 7.39
N ALA A 89 -5.43 4.65 8.39
CA ALA A 89 -4.54 4.30 9.48
C ALA A 89 -5.13 3.16 10.32
N ASP A 90 -6.43 3.17 10.60
CA ASP A 90 -7.10 2.13 11.38
C ASP A 90 -7.07 0.76 10.67
N VAL A 91 -7.33 0.73 9.35
CA VAL A 91 -7.13 -0.49 8.54
C VAL A 91 -5.71 -1.05 8.71
N MET A 92 -4.70 -0.18 8.64
CA MET A 92 -3.31 -0.57 8.76
C MET A 92 -2.94 -1.04 10.17
N ILE A 93 -3.43 -0.38 11.21
CA ILE A 93 -3.21 -0.77 12.61
C ILE A 93 -3.74 -2.18 12.86
N TYR A 94 -4.97 -2.50 12.43
CA TYR A 94 -5.50 -3.84 12.60
C TYR A 94 -4.79 -4.89 11.73
N CYS A 95 -4.27 -4.52 10.56
CA CYS A 95 -3.43 -5.42 9.77
C CYS A 95 -2.12 -5.78 10.49
N ILE A 96 -1.50 -4.81 11.18
CA ILE A 96 -0.30 -5.02 12.01
C ILE A 96 -0.65 -5.95 13.19
N GLN A 97 -1.70 -5.63 13.95
CA GLN A 97 -2.13 -6.47 15.08
C GLN A 97 -2.53 -7.88 14.64
N MET A 98 -3.13 -8.04 13.45
CA MET A 98 -3.43 -9.34 12.86
C MET A 98 -2.16 -10.14 12.55
N ALA A 99 -1.10 -9.48 12.07
CA ALA A 99 0.19 -10.13 11.84
C ALA A 99 0.79 -10.65 13.15
N ASP A 100 0.70 -9.86 14.24
CA ASP A 100 1.14 -10.30 15.57
C ASP A 100 0.34 -11.51 16.07
N VAL A 101 -0.99 -11.50 15.89
CA VAL A 101 -1.88 -12.60 16.29
C VAL A 101 -1.62 -13.88 15.49
N LEU A 102 -1.23 -13.75 14.23
CA LEU A 102 -0.90 -14.87 13.35
C LEU A 102 0.56 -15.33 13.48
N ASP A 103 1.39 -14.60 14.23
CA ASP A 103 2.84 -14.82 14.37
C ASP A 103 3.55 -14.86 13.01
N VAL A 104 3.32 -13.81 12.19
CA VAL A 104 3.93 -13.68 10.86
C VAL A 104 4.61 -12.32 10.66
N ASP A 105 5.71 -12.31 9.92
CA ASP A 105 6.34 -11.08 9.47
C ASP A 105 5.54 -10.47 8.30
N LEU A 106 4.96 -9.29 8.54
CA LEU A 106 4.09 -8.60 7.58
C LEU A 106 4.81 -8.27 6.26
N ASP A 107 6.08 -7.89 6.34
CA ASP A 107 6.90 -7.50 5.18
C ASP A 107 7.26 -8.74 4.33
N GLU A 108 7.57 -9.86 4.98
CA GLU A 108 7.80 -11.15 4.32
C GLU A 108 6.56 -11.63 3.55
N ILE A 109 5.38 -11.64 4.18
CA ILE A 109 4.16 -12.12 3.53
C ILE A 109 3.74 -11.22 2.37
N ILE A 110 3.95 -9.90 2.48
CA ILE A 110 3.68 -8.95 1.40
C ILE A 110 4.64 -9.18 0.25
N ARG A 111 5.96 -9.30 0.49
CA ARG A 111 6.94 -9.61 -0.57
C ARG A 111 6.62 -10.92 -1.28
N SER A 112 6.30 -11.97 -0.52
CA SER A 112 5.89 -13.25 -1.07
C SER A 112 4.65 -13.12 -1.97
N LYS A 113 3.65 -12.33 -1.53
CA LYS A 113 2.45 -12.05 -2.31
C LYS A 113 2.76 -11.23 -3.57
N MET A 114 3.65 -10.24 -3.49
CA MET A 114 4.07 -9.43 -4.64
C MET A 114 4.81 -10.24 -5.69
N ALA A 115 5.70 -11.15 -5.29
CA ALA A 115 6.36 -12.07 -6.21
C ALA A 115 5.36 -12.97 -6.96
N LYS A 116 4.29 -13.42 -6.27
CA LYS A 116 3.18 -14.17 -6.90
C LYS A 116 2.35 -13.28 -7.83
N ASN A 117 2.08 -12.04 -7.45
CA ASN A 117 1.32 -11.09 -8.27
C ASN A 117 2.08 -10.73 -9.56
N ALA A 118 3.40 -10.50 -9.49
CA ALA A 118 4.23 -10.22 -10.66
C ALA A 118 4.22 -11.37 -11.69
N LYS A 119 4.15 -12.62 -11.23
CA LYS A 119 3.98 -13.79 -12.11
C LYS A 119 2.58 -13.87 -12.72
N LYS A 120 1.55 -13.47 -11.96
CA LYS A 120 0.15 -13.48 -12.39
C LYS A 120 -0.21 -12.34 -13.35
N TYR A 121 0.46 -11.20 -13.23
CA TYR A 121 0.24 -9.99 -14.01
C TYR A 121 1.58 -9.48 -14.58
N PRO A 122 2.14 -10.17 -15.60
CA PRO A 122 3.37 -9.74 -16.23
C PRO A 122 3.17 -8.38 -16.91
N VAL A 123 4.19 -7.51 -16.83
CA VAL A 123 4.12 -6.12 -17.33
C VAL A 123 3.67 -6.07 -18.80
N GLU A 124 4.13 -7.02 -19.60
CA GLU A 124 3.92 -7.02 -21.05
C GLU A 124 2.46 -7.28 -21.43
N ALA A 125 1.71 -7.95 -20.55
CA ALA A 125 0.28 -8.27 -20.75
C ALA A 125 -0.65 -7.37 -19.92
N SER A 126 -0.16 -6.75 -18.85
CA SER A 126 -0.98 -6.03 -17.87
C SER A 126 -0.73 -4.53 -17.81
N ARG A 127 0.14 -3.97 -18.67
CA ARG A 127 0.38 -2.53 -18.72
C ARG A 127 -0.88 -1.79 -19.23
N GLY A 128 -1.46 -0.95 -18.38
CA GLY A 128 -2.66 -0.17 -18.71
C GLY A 128 -3.96 -0.98 -18.74
N SER A 129 -3.93 -2.24 -18.29
CA SER A 129 -5.10 -3.12 -18.23
C SER A 129 -5.10 -3.91 -16.92
N SER A 130 -6.22 -3.90 -16.20
CA SER A 130 -6.43 -4.74 -15.01
C SER A 130 -6.89 -6.15 -15.35
N ALA A 131 -7.01 -6.49 -16.63
CA ALA A 131 -7.36 -7.83 -17.06
C ALA A 131 -6.29 -8.83 -16.61
N LYS A 132 -6.73 -10.01 -16.15
CA LYS A 132 -5.82 -11.11 -15.83
C LYS A 132 -5.16 -11.58 -17.13
N ALA A 133 -3.85 -11.77 -17.10
CA ALA A 133 -3.17 -12.51 -18.15
C ALA A 133 -3.69 -13.96 -18.11
N GLU A 134 -4.21 -14.44 -19.25
CA GLU A 134 -4.62 -15.84 -19.42
C GLU A 134 -3.42 -16.80 -19.37
#